data_AF-E1IGM4-F1
#
_entry.id   AF-E1IGM4-F1
#
_cell.length_a   1.000
_cell.length_b   1.000
_cell.length_c   1.000
_cell.angle_alpha   90.00
_cell.angle_beta   90.00
_cell.angle_gamma   90.00
#
_symmetry.space_group_name_H-M   'P 1'
#
loop_
_entity.id
_entity.type
_entity.pdbx_description
1 polymer ?
#
loop_
_entity_poly.entity_id
_entity_poly.type
_entity_poly.pdbx_seq_one_letter_code
_entity_poly.pdbx_strand_id
1 'polypeptide(L)'
;MIAAALIAVIFALQVRKAQPRSSRQLAFGASAAAFVLFALTNGLAMFYLDPNLLQIITMIGIALLAVSLMLMVRAYSQGEMGDKLRRAREMIAEERARTKQR
;
A
#
# COMPACT_ATOMS: atom_id res chain seq x y z
N MET A 1 6.99 -16.86 3.16
CA MET A 1 6.99 -16.15 4.48
C MET A 1 7.86 -14.89 4.49
N ILE A 2 9.17 -14.98 4.24
CA ILE A 2 10.11 -13.84 4.34
C ILE A 2 9.71 -12.68 3.42
N ALA A 3 9.41 -12.97 2.15
CA ALA A 3 8.97 -11.94 1.20
C ALA A 3 7.70 -11.21 1.65
N ALA A 4 6.69 -11.94 2.15
CA ALA A 4 5.45 -11.34 2.67
C ALA A 4 5.71 -10.45 3.89
N ALA A 5 6.59 -10.87 4.79
CA ALA A 5 7.00 -10.07 5.93
C ALA A 5 7.73 -8.79 5.50
N LEU A 6 8.65 -8.88 4.54
CA LEU A 6 9.35 -7.71 3.98
C LEU A 6 8.37 -6.73 3.32
N ILE A 7 7.43 -7.24 2.53
CA ILE A 7 6.40 -6.42 1.88
C ILE A 7 5.51 -5.74 2.93
N ALA A 8 5.10 -6.45 3.98
CA ALA A 8 4.35 -5.86 5.09
C ALA A 8 5.10 -4.71 5.77
N VAL A 9 6.39 -4.88 6.02
CA VAL A 9 7.24 -3.82 6.60
C VAL A 9 7.34 -2.62 5.68
N ILE A 10 7.53 -2.83 4.37
CA ILE A 10 7.56 -1.74 3.38
C ILE A 10 6.24 -0.97 3.42
N PHE A 11 5.09 -1.65 3.38
CA PHE A 11 3.80 -0.99 3.47
C PHE A 11 3.61 -0.25 4.80
N ALA A 12 4.01 -0.83 5.93
CA ALA A 12 3.95 -0.16 7.23
C ALA A 12 4.80 1.12 7.28
N LEU A 13 5.98 1.12 6.65
CA LEU A 13 6.79 2.33 6.48
C LEU A 13 6.08 3.37 5.59
N GLN A 14 5.40 2.93 4.53
CA GLN A 14 4.62 3.81 3.66
C GLN A 14 3.40 4.40 4.38
N VAL A 15 2.76 3.67 5.30
CA VAL A 15 1.69 4.19 6.18
C VAL A 15 2.20 5.36 7.00
N ARG A 16 3.42 5.26 7.56
CA ARG A 16 4.02 6.34 8.38
C ARG A 16 4.43 7.56 7.55
N LYS A 17 4.77 7.35 6.27
CA LYS A 17 5.15 8.43 5.34
C LYS A 17 3.95 9.07 4.63
N ALA A 18 2.80 8.41 4.60
CA ALA A 18 1.58 8.95 4.01
C ALA A 18 1.00 10.09 4.86
N GLN A 19 0.31 11.03 4.21
CA GLN A 19 -0.37 12.11 4.92
C GLN A 19 -1.42 11.53 5.89
N PRO A 20 -1.47 12.00 7.14
CA PRO A 20 -2.42 11.51 8.12
C PRO A 20 -3.87 11.73 7.64
N ARG A 21 -4.71 10.70 7.75
CA ARG A 21 -6.11 10.63 7.25
C ARG A 21 -6.28 10.58 5.72
N SER A 22 -5.22 10.43 4.95
CA SER A 22 -5.32 10.19 3.51
C SER A 22 -5.87 8.79 3.23
N SER A 23 -6.67 8.64 2.16
CA SER A 23 -7.11 7.33 1.67
C SER A 23 -5.92 6.42 1.32
N ARG A 24 -4.74 6.99 1.00
CA ARG A 24 -3.49 6.24 0.81
C ARG A 24 -2.96 5.62 2.10
N GLN A 25 -3.09 6.31 3.22
CA GLN A 25 -2.66 5.78 4.51
C GLN A 25 -3.47 4.54 4.87
N LEU A 26 -4.79 4.59 4.64
CA LEU A 26 -5.68 3.44 4.84
C LEU A 26 -5.39 2.31 3.86
N ALA A 27 -5.13 2.61 2.58
CA ALA A 27 -4.76 1.61 1.59
C ALA A 27 -3.46 0.89 1.97
N PHE A 28 -2.41 1.63 2.32
CA PHE A 28 -1.14 1.03 2.75
C PHE A 28 -1.30 0.26 4.06
N GLY A 29 -2.16 0.71 4.98
CA GLY A 29 -2.45 0.00 6.23
C GLY A 29 -3.15 -1.33 5.98
N ALA A 30 -4.17 -1.34 5.14
CA ALA A 30 -4.88 -2.55 4.73
C ALA A 30 -3.95 -3.54 4.00
N SER A 31 -3.08 -3.05 3.11
CA SER A 31 -2.05 -3.88 2.47
C SER A 31 -1.08 -4.48 3.49
N ALA A 32 -0.56 -3.68 4.42
CA ALA A 32 0.35 -4.17 5.45
C ALA A 32 -0.32 -5.29 6.29
N ALA A 33 -1.56 -5.07 6.72
CA ALA A 33 -2.33 -6.06 7.47
C ALA A 33 -2.54 -7.37 6.68
N ALA A 34 -2.89 -7.27 5.40
CA ALA A 34 -3.05 -8.44 4.53
C ALA A 34 -1.76 -9.27 4.41
N PHE A 35 -0.61 -8.62 4.21
CA PHE A 35 0.67 -9.31 4.10
C PHE A 35 1.15 -9.90 5.42
N VAL A 36 0.83 -9.29 6.57
CA VAL A 36 1.04 -9.91 7.89
C VAL A 36 0.18 -11.16 8.04
N LEU A 37 -1.11 -11.10 7.66
CA LEU A 37 -2.00 -12.27 7.68
C LEU A 37 -1.48 -13.41 6.81
N PHE A 38 -0.99 -13.12 5.61
CA PHE A 38 -0.39 -14.16 4.76
C PHE A 38 0.90 -14.73 5.36
N ALA A 39 1.76 -13.89 5.96
CA ALA A 39 2.96 -14.36 6.64
C ALA A 39 2.62 -15.28 7.82
N LEU A 40 1.62 -14.90 8.62
CA LEU A 40 1.10 -15.72 9.72
C LEU A 40 0.49 -17.01 9.21
N THR A 41 -0.35 -16.98 8.19
CA THR A 41 -0.96 -18.18 7.59
C THR A 41 0.10 -19.17 7.12
N ASN A 42 1.17 -18.68 6.50
CA ASN A 42 2.31 -19.51 6.07
C ASN A 42 3.06 -20.12 7.27
N GLY A 43 3.23 -19.38 8.37
CA GLY A 43 3.85 -19.89 9.58
C GLY A 43 2.96 -20.91 10.30
N LEU A 44 1.66 -20.63 10.40
CA LEU A 44 0.66 -21.50 11.02
C LEU A 44 0.44 -22.80 10.23
N ALA A 45 0.58 -22.78 8.91
CA ALA A 45 0.56 -23.97 8.08
C ALA A 45 1.66 -24.98 8.43
N MET A 46 2.81 -24.54 8.99
CA MET A 46 3.85 -25.45 9.48
C MET A 46 3.46 -26.19 10.76
N PHE A 47 2.47 -25.70 11.51
CA PHE A 47 2.03 -26.27 12.78
C PHE A 47 0.81 -27.20 12.65
N TYR A 48 0.47 -27.66 11.44
CA TYR A 48 -0.67 -28.56 11.17
C TYR A 48 -2.01 -28.03 11.72
N LEU A 49 -2.24 -26.72 11.63
CA LEU A 49 -3.53 -26.12 11.93
C LEU A 49 -4.63 -26.54 10.95
N ASP A 50 -5.88 -26.47 11.41
CA ASP A 50 -7.06 -26.84 10.63
C ASP A 50 -7.07 -26.13 9.25
N PRO A 51 -7.15 -26.89 8.14
CA PRO A 51 -7.20 -26.33 6.78
C PRO A 51 -8.31 -25.31 6.57
N ASN A 52 -9.46 -25.48 7.24
CA ASN A 52 -10.59 -24.55 7.13
C ASN A 52 -10.26 -23.18 7.74
N LEU A 53 -9.54 -23.17 8.86
CA LEU A 53 -9.11 -21.93 9.51
C LEU A 53 -8.11 -21.18 8.62
N LEU A 54 -7.16 -21.89 8.02
CA LEU A 54 -6.19 -21.31 7.09
C LEU A 54 -6.88 -20.71 5.86
N GLN A 55 -7.93 -21.37 5.34
CA GLN A 55 -8.72 -20.86 4.22
C GLN A 55 -9.47 -19.58 4.59
N ILE A 56 -10.09 -19.51 5.78
CA ILE A 56 -10.78 -18.31 6.27
C ILE A 56 -9.80 -17.13 6.39
N ILE A 57 -8.63 -17.33 7.01
CA ILE A 57 -7.61 -16.28 7.17
C ILE A 57 -7.13 -15.80 5.80
N THR A 58 -6.93 -16.72 4.85
CA THR A 58 -6.53 -16.40 3.49
C THR A 58 -7.59 -15.56 2.77
N MET A 59 -8.87 -15.92 2.89
CA MET A 59 -9.97 -15.13 2.31
C MET A 59 -10.04 -13.71 2.91
N ILE A 60 -9.84 -13.57 4.22
CA ILE A 60 -9.76 -12.24 4.87
C ILE A 60 -8.59 -11.44 4.31
N GLY A 61 -7.42 -12.06 4.13
CA GLY A 61 -6.26 -11.41 3.51
C GLY A 61 -6.55 -10.92 2.09
N ILE A 62 -7.24 -11.72 1.27
CA ILE A 62 -7.65 -11.34 -0.10
C ILE A 62 -8.65 -10.18 -0.06
N ALA A 63 -9.64 -10.23 0.83
CA ALA A 63 -10.62 -9.15 0.99
C ALA A 63 -9.94 -7.82 1.39
N LEU A 64 -8.96 -7.87 2.29
CA LEU A 64 -8.16 -6.69 2.67
C LEU A 64 -7.37 -6.11 1.50
N LEU A 65 -6.81 -6.96 0.62
CA LEU A 65 -6.17 -6.49 -0.60
C LEU A 65 -7.17 -5.81 -1.54
N ALA A 66 -8.37 -6.35 -1.71
CA ALA A 66 -9.42 -5.74 -2.53
C ALA A 66 -9.84 -4.37 -1.97
N VAL A 67 -10.03 -4.26 -0.65
CA VAL A 67 -10.32 -2.98 0.02
C VAL A 67 -9.17 -1.99 -0.15
N SER A 68 -7.92 -2.44 -0.01
CA SER A 68 -6.74 -1.61 -0.25
C SER A 68 -6.72 -1.03 -1.67
N LEU A 69 -6.97 -1.87 -2.67
CA LEU A 69 -7.05 -1.42 -4.07
C LEU A 69 -8.16 -0.40 -4.27
N MET A 70 -9.35 -0.61 -3.71
CA MET A 70 -10.44 0.37 -3.79
C MET A 70 -10.07 1.70 -3.14
N LEU A 71 -9.43 1.68 -1.97
CA LEU A 71 -8.96 2.88 -1.27
C LEU A 71 -7.88 3.60 -2.08
N MET A 72 -7.00 2.84 -2.74
CA MET A 72 -5.97 3.40 -3.60
C MET A 72 -6.60 4.06 -4.82
N VAL A 73 -7.53 3.40 -5.51
CA VAL A 73 -8.30 3.98 -6.62
C VAL A 73 -9.03 5.26 -6.18
N ARG A 74 -9.63 5.26 -4.99
CA ARG A 74 -10.27 6.44 -4.40
C ARG A 74 -9.27 7.58 -4.14
N ALA A 75 -8.09 7.27 -3.63
CA ALA A 75 -7.02 8.25 -3.48
C ALA A 75 -6.57 8.85 -4.81
N TYR A 76 -6.54 8.05 -5.88
CA TYR A 76 -6.23 8.53 -7.23
C TYR A 76 -7.36 9.39 -7.80
N SER A 77 -8.62 8.97 -7.67
CA SER A 77 -9.78 9.68 -8.22
C SER A 77 -10.10 10.98 -7.49
N GLN A 78 -9.79 11.09 -6.20
CA GLN A 78 -9.94 12.33 -5.43
C GLN A 78 -8.81 13.36 -5.65
N GLY A 79 -7.94 13.15 -6.63
CA GLY A 79 -6.99 14.17 -7.05
C GLY A 79 -5.73 14.32 -6.18
N GLU A 80 -5.54 13.50 -5.14
CA GLU A 80 -4.31 13.53 -4.33
C GLU A 80 -3.03 13.21 -5.15
N MET A 81 -3.17 12.58 -6.32
CA MET A 81 -2.07 12.40 -7.27
C MET A 81 -1.96 13.57 -8.23
N GLY A 82 -3.08 14.18 -8.61
CA GLY A 82 -3.14 15.33 -9.51
C GLY A 82 -2.37 16.52 -8.98
N ASP A 83 -2.48 16.80 -7.68
CA ASP A 83 -1.71 17.88 -7.05
C ASP A 83 -0.21 17.62 -7.01
N LYS A 84 0.21 16.37 -6.77
CA LYS A 84 1.63 16.00 -6.81
C LYS A 84 2.18 16.03 -8.23
N LEU A 85 1.40 15.57 -9.21
CA LEU A 85 1.78 15.62 -10.63
C LEU A 85 1.87 17.07 -11.13
N ARG A 86 0.95 17.93 -10.71
CA ARG A 86 0.96 19.36 -11.02
C ARG A 86 2.23 20.02 -10.48
N ARG A 87 2.54 19.83 -9.20
CA ARG A 87 3.78 20.36 -8.59
C ARG A 87 5.04 19.81 -9.26
N ALA A 88 5.06 18.53 -9.64
CA ALA A 88 6.20 17.95 -10.36
C ALA A 88 6.36 18.55 -11.76
N ARG A 89 5.25 18.81 -12.47
CA ARG A 89 5.27 19.50 -13.77
C ARG A 89 5.75 20.94 -13.64
N GLU A 90 5.31 21.67 -12.61
CA GLU A 90 5.75 23.03 -12.32
C GLU A 90 7.26 23.07 -12.03
N MET A 91 7.78 22.14 -11.23
CA MET A 91 9.21 22.05 -10.92
C MET A 91 10.07 21.76 -12.17
N ILE A 92 9.60 20.86 -13.05
CA ILE A 92 10.27 20.58 -14.34
C ILE A 92 10.21 21.80 -15.28
N ALA A 93 9.09 22.52 -15.30
CA ALA A 93 8.93 23.73 -16.10
C ALA A 93 9.88 24.85 -15.62
N GLU A 94 10.03 25.01 -14.30
CA GLU A 94 11.01 25.94 -13.72
C GLU A 94 12.45 25.57 -14.04
N GLU A 95 12.83 24.29 -13.95
CA GLU A 95 14.17 23.85 -14.34
C GLU A 95 14.43 24.13 -15.83
N ARG A 96 13.49 23.80 -16.71
CA ARG A 96 13.61 24.11 -18.16
C ARG A 96 13.73 25.60 -18.44
N ALA A 97 13.03 26.45 -17.68
CA ALA A 97 13.13 27.90 -17.81
C ALA A 97 14.52 28.41 -17.38
N ARG A 98 15.08 27.86 -16.29
CA ARG A 98 16.44 28.18 -15.82
C ARG A 98 17.52 27.72 -16.79
N THR A 99 17.36 26.56 -17.43
CA THR A 99 18.33 26.07 -18.43
C THR A 99 18.31 26.89 -19.71
N LYS A 100 17.17 27.47 -20.11
CA LYS A 100 17.06 28.33 -21.29
C LYS A 100 17.61 29.76 -21.11
N GLN A 101 17.86 30.19 -19.87
CA GLN A 101 18.44 31.51 -19.56
C GLN A 101 19.96 31.51 -19.37
N ARG A 102 20.60 30.34 -19.42
CA ARG A 102 22.06 30.18 -19.55
C ARG A 102 22.44 29.99 -21.00
#